data_AF-Q6UU98-F1
#
_entry.id   AF-Q6UU98-F1
#
_cell.length_a   1.000
_cell.length_b   1.000
_cell.length_c   1.000
_cell.angle_alpha   90.00
_cell.angle_beta   90.00
_cell.angle_gamma   90.00
#
_symmetry.space_group_name_H-M   'P 1'
#
loop_
_entity.id
_entity.type
_entity.pdbx_description
1 polymer ?
#
loop_
_entity_poly.entity_id
_entity_poly.type
_entity_poly.pdbx_seq_one_letter_code
_entity_poly.pdbx_strand_id
1 'polypeptide(L)'
;MVKLTMIARVTDGLPLVEGLDDGRDLKDADFYKQQAKLLFKNLSKGQHEASRMSIETGPYLFHYIIEGRVCYLTMCDHSYPKKLAFQYLEDLKNEFERVNGNQIETAARPYAFIKFGPYLQVCPCCHCDWDSTDALLGQEQDMVTESNSQASCYGAGT
;
A
#
# COMPACT_ATOMS: atom_id res chain seq x y z
N MET A 1 -8.81 14.60 2.20
CA MET A 1 -8.54 13.41 3.06
C MET A 1 -7.78 12.39 2.23
N VAL A 2 -7.05 11.46 2.86
CA VAL A 2 -6.44 10.31 2.16
C VAL A 2 -7.56 9.34 1.75
N LYS A 3 -7.48 8.80 0.53
CA LYS A 3 -8.51 7.93 -0.07
C LYS A 3 -7.99 6.52 -0.38
N LEU A 4 -6.73 6.41 -0.74
CA LEU A 4 -6.08 5.16 -1.14
C LEU A 4 -4.62 5.22 -0.72
N THR A 5 -4.10 4.11 -0.23
CA THR A 5 -2.67 3.93 0.02
C THR A 5 -2.22 2.61 -0.58
N MET A 6 -1.10 2.61 -1.31
CA MET A 6 -0.51 1.42 -1.89
C MET A 6 0.99 1.41 -1.65
N ILE A 7 1.52 0.26 -1.31
CA ILE A 7 2.95 0.01 -1.18
C ILE A 7 3.33 -1.01 -2.23
N ALA A 8 4.37 -0.76 -3.00
CA ALA A 8 4.86 -1.69 -4.00
C ALA A 8 6.38 -1.71 -4.05
N ARG A 9 6.93 -2.86 -4.44
CA ARG A 9 8.36 -2.99 -4.71
C ARG A 9 8.68 -2.39 -6.08
N VAL A 10 9.68 -1.51 -6.13
CA VAL A 10 10.06 -0.76 -7.33
C VAL A 10 10.71 -1.66 -8.38
N THR A 11 11.43 -2.70 -7.99
CA THR A 11 12.20 -3.54 -8.94
C THR A 11 11.32 -4.27 -9.96
N ASP A 12 10.14 -4.72 -9.55
CA ASP A 12 9.22 -5.53 -10.35
C ASP A 12 7.81 -4.92 -10.43
N GLY A 13 7.53 -3.88 -9.65
CA GLY A 13 6.20 -3.30 -9.53
C GLY A 13 5.24 -4.18 -8.72
N LEU A 14 5.76 -5.11 -7.90
CA LEU A 14 4.95 -6.03 -7.12
C LEU A 14 4.22 -5.27 -6.00
N PRO A 15 2.88 -5.23 -5.99
CA PRO A 15 2.15 -4.63 -4.88
C PRO A 15 2.38 -5.46 -3.62
N LEU A 16 2.72 -4.80 -2.52
CA LEU A 16 3.02 -5.40 -1.22
C LEU A 16 1.83 -5.27 -0.26
N VAL A 17 1.22 -4.09 -0.22
CA VAL A 17 0.07 -3.75 0.61
C VAL A 17 -0.81 -2.77 -0.13
N GLU A 18 -2.11 -2.87 0.08
CA GLU A 18 -3.09 -1.86 -0.30
C GLU A 18 -3.97 -1.60 0.91
N GLY A 19 -4.11 -0.33 1.26
CA GLY A 19 -5.02 0.16 2.27
C GLY A 19 -6.03 1.06 1.59
N LEU A 20 -7.28 0.69 1.66
CA LEU A 20 -8.39 1.55 1.30
C LEU A 20 -8.92 2.09 2.62
N ASP A 21 -9.11 3.40 2.70
CA ASP A 21 -10.12 3.89 3.64
C ASP A 21 -11.45 3.21 3.25
N ASP A 22 -12.40 3.03 4.18
CA ASP A 22 -13.69 2.31 4.01
C ASP A 22 -14.67 3.06 3.07
N GLY A 23 -14.10 3.54 1.96
CA GLY A 23 -14.52 4.49 0.97
C GLY A 23 -15.51 3.90 0.01
N ARG A 24 -16.67 3.56 0.57
CA ARG A 24 -17.96 3.52 -0.15
C ARG A 24 -18.19 4.80 -1.01
N ASP A 25 -17.39 5.85 -0.82
CA ASP A 25 -17.40 7.11 -1.56
C ASP A 25 -16.35 7.26 -2.68
N LEU A 26 -15.39 6.34 -2.88
CA LEU A 26 -14.45 6.49 -4.01
C LEU A 26 -15.10 6.01 -5.32
N LYS A 27 -15.83 6.92 -5.97
CA LYS A 27 -16.27 6.75 -7.36
C LYS A 27 -15.04 6.47 -8.22
N ASP A 28 -15.10 5.41 -9.03
CA ASP A 28 -14.03 4.95 -9.91
C ASP A 28 -12.77 4.44 -9.20
N ALA A 29 -12.90 3.82 -8.01
CA ALA A 29 -11.78 3.24 -7.27
C ALA A 29 -10.87 2.35 -8.15
N ASP A 30 -11.46 1.50 -8.98
CA ASP A 30 -10.70 0.61 -9.88
C ASP A 30 -9.85 1.38 -10.90
N PHE A 31 -10.34 2.53 -11.39
CA PHE A 31 -9.60 3.38 -12.31
C PHE A 31 -8.33 3.96 -11.67
N TYR A 32 -8.45 4.49 -10.45
CA TYR A 32 -7.29 5.02 -9.72
C TYR A 32 -6.31 3.93 -9.29
N LYS A 33 -6.81 2.73 -8.92
CA LYS A 33 -5.95 1.57 -8.65
C LYS A 33 -5.16 1.15 -9.89
N GLN A 34 -5.79 1.14 -11.06
CA GLN A 34 -5.10 0.84 -12.32
C GLN A 34 -4.03 1.88 -12.65
N GLN A 35 -4.32 3.17 -12.44
CA GLN A 35 -3.32 4.24 -12.59
C GLN A 35 -2.14 4.06 -11.62
N ALA A 36 -2.40 3.74 -10.35
CA ALA A 36 -1.36 3.46 -9.36
C ALA A 36 -0.48 2.26 -9.78
N LYS A 37 -1.08 1.17 -10.26
CA LYS A 37 -0.35 0.00 -10.79
C LYS A 37 0.49 0.37 -12.02
N LEU A 38 -0.04 1.21 -12.90
CA LEU A 38 0.71 1.71 -14.06
C LEU A 38 1.90 2.58 -13.62
N LEU A 39 1.73 3.40 -12.59
CA LEU A 39 2.81 4.18 -12.00
C LEU A 39 3.93 3.27 -11.48
N PHE A 40 3.61 2.22 -10.71
CA PHE A 40 4.62 1.25 -10.25
C PHE A 40 5.34 0.55 -11.40
N LYS A 41 4.61 0.18 -12.46
CA LYS A 41 5.20 -0.42 -13.67
C LYS A 41 6.09 0.55 -14.45
N ASN A 42 5.88 1.85 -14.34
CA ASN A 42 6.75 2.85 -14.95
C ASN A 42 7.99 3.12 -14.08
N LEU A 43 7.83 3.15 -12.76
CA LEU A 43 8.96 3.28 -11.82
C LEU A 43 9.93 2.11 -11.95
N SER A 44 9.44 0.89 -12.19
CA SER A 44 10.28 -0.30 -12.38
C SER A 44 11.17 -0.27 -13.64
N LYS A 45 10.95 0.66 -14.57
CA LYS A 45 11.71 0.75 -15.82
C LYS A 45 12.98 1.60 -15.73
N GLY A 46 13.30 2.19 -14.59
CA GLY A 46 14.55 2.93 -14.45
C GLY A 46 14.60 4.00 -13.37
N GLN A 47 13.56 4.14 -12.54
CA GLN A 47 13.57 5.10 -11.45
C GLN A 47 13.69 4.38 -10.11
N HIS A 48 14.94 4.09 -9.74
CA HIS A 48 15.31 3.42 -8.48
C HIS A 48 15.90 4.38 -7.44
N GLU A 49 16.03 5.65 -7.77
CA GLU A 49 16.58 6.65 -6.85
C GLU A 49 15.51 7.13 -5.86
N ALA A 50 15.95 7.43 -4.64
CA ALA A 50 15.08 7.99 -3.62
C ALA A 50 14.48 9.29 -4.13
N SER A 51 13.15 9.34 -4.22
CA SER A 51 12.43 10.44 -4.85
C SER A 51 11.13 10.69 -4.14
N ARG A 52 10.80 11.97 -3.96
CA ARG A 52 9.51 12.43 -3.43
C ARG A 52 8.80 13.18 -4.55
N MET A 53 7.64 12.68 -4.97
CA MET A 53 6.92 13.25 -6.10
C MET A 53 5.42 13.34 -5.86
N SER A 54 4.78 14.21 -6.62
CA SER A 54 3.34 14.45 -6.58
C SER A 54 2.82 14.50 -8.01
N ILE A 55 1.75 13.77 -8.29
CA ILE A 55 1.13 13.65 -9.61
C ILE A 55 -0.34 14.00 -9.47
N GLU A 56 -0.81 14.92 -10.30
CA GLU A 56 -2.23 15.26 -10.34
C GLU A 56 -3.00 14.20 -11.13
N THR A 57 -4.05 13.64 -10.55
CA THR A 57 -4.90 12.62 -11.18
C THR A 57 -6.37 13.06 -11.10
N GLY A 58 -6.73 14.00 -11.96
CA GLY A 58 -8.08 14.60 -11.99
C GLY A 58 -8.42 15.29 -10.66
N PRO A 59 -9.49 14.88 -9.96
CA PRO A 59 -9.91 15.51 -8.70
C PRO A 59 -9.03 15.15 -7.50
N TYR A 60 -8.03 14.27 -7.67
CA TYR A 60 -7.13 13.84 -6.61
C TYR A 60 -5.66 14.10 -6.93
N LEU A 61 -4.82 13.99 -5.91
CA LEU A 61 -3.37 14.05 -5.98
C LEU A 61 -2.81 12.71 -5.52
N PHE A 62 -1.91 12.14 -6.32
CA PHE A 62 -1.03 11.07 -5.91
C PHE A 62 0.25 11.66 -5.33
N HIS A 63 0.61 11.27 -4.12
CA HIS A 63 1.91 11.55 -3.52
C HIS A 63 2.65 10.24 -3.32
N TYR A 64 3.91 10.18 -3.69
CA TYR A 64 4.73 9.00 -3.42
C TYR A 64 6.13 9.34 -2.98
N ILE A 65 6.70 8.42 -2.21
CA ILE A 65 8.09 8.39 -1.83
C ILE A 65 8.69 7.06 -2.26
N ILE A 66 9.90 7.10 -2.80
CA ILE A 66 10.72 5.93 -3.06
C ILE A 66 11.83 5.95 -2.03
N GLU A 67 11.97 4.87 -1.27
CA GLU A 67 13.10 4.64 -0.38
C GLU A 67 13.62 3.21 -0.61
N GLY A 68 14.93 3.09 -0.87
CA GLY A 68 15.54 1.81 -1.23
C GLY A 68 14.86 1.17 -2.45
N ARG A 69 14.20 0.02 -2.24
CA ARG A 69 13.50 -0.73 -3.29
C ARG A 69 11.98 -0.67 -3.17
N VAL A 70 11.44 0.22 -2.34
CA VAL A 70 10.01 0.29 -2.05
C VAL A 70 9.46 1.66 -2.41
N CYS A 71 8.30 1.67 -3.03
CA CYS A 71 7.52 2.86 -3.31
C CYS A 71 6.27 2.86 -2.44
N TYR A 72 6.09 3.97 -1.71
CA TYR A 72 4.95 4.22 -0.86
C TYR A 72 4.13 5.31 -1.51
N LEU A 73 2.90 4.99 -1.90
CA LEU A 73 2.00 5.85 -2.65
C LEU A 73 0.74 6.10 -1.83
N THR A 74 0.30 7.35 -1.78
CA THR A 74 -1.01 7.73 -1.24
C THR A 74 -1.76 8.62 -2.23
N MET A 75 -3.08 8.53 -2.22
CA MET A 75 -3.98 9.38 -2.99
C MET A 75 -4.81 10.21 -2.02
N CYS A 76 -4.89 11.52 -2.25
CA CYS A 76 -5.70 12.42 -1.44
C CYS A 76 -6.43 13.47 -2.27
N ASP A 77 -7.44 14.11 -1.69
CA ASP A 77 -8.07 15.29 -2.29
C ASP A 77 -7.08 16.46 -2.45
N HIS A 78 -7.28 17.34 -3.44
CA HIS A 78 -6.49 18.57 -3.62
C HIS A 78 -6.49 19.49 -2.40
N SER A 79 -7.55 19.45 -1.58
CA SER A 79 -7.64 20.23 -0.33
C SER A 79 -6.72 19.70 0.77
N TYR A 80 -6.16 18.51 0.62
CA TYR A 80 -5.30 17.92 1.64
C TYR A 80 -3.88 18.52 1.56
N PRO A 81 -3.33 19.03 2.68
CA PRO A 81 -2.01 19.64 2.66
C PRO A 81 -0.91 18.66 2.24
N LYS A 82 -0.15 19.02 1.21
CA LYS A 82 1.01 18.24 0.71
C LYS A 82 1.96 17.81 1.84
N LYS A 83 2.22 18.70 2.80
CA LYS A 83 3.09 18.41 3.96
C LYS A 83 2.57 17.24 4.79
N LEU A 84 1.26 17.17 5.03
CA LEU A 84 0.64 16.08 5.79
C LEU A 84 0.65 14.76 5.01
N ALA A 85 0.50 14.81 3.68
CA ALA A 85 0.60 13.61 2.84
C ALA A 85 1.99 12.98 2.88
N PHE A 86 3.05 13.79 2.78
CA PHE A 86 4.42 13.27 2.89
C PHE A 86 4.76 12.81 4.32
N GLN A 87 4.29 13.51 5.35
CA GLN A 87 4.47 13.06 6.72
C GLN A 87 3.84 11.68 6.96
N TYR A 88 2.60 11.49 6.49
CA TYR A 88 1.92 10.20 6.53
C TYR A 88 2.73 9.09 5.85
N LEU A 89 3.26 9.36 4.65
CA LEU A 89 4.10 8.41 3.93
C LEU A 89 5.42 8.09 4.68
N GLU A 90 6.03 9.08 5.34
CA GLU A 90 7.24 8.86 6.14
C GLU A 90 6.99 8.00 7.38
N ASP A 91 5.90 8.26 8.09
CA ASP A 91 5.50 7.46 9.27
C ASP A 91 5.20 6.02 8.85
N LEU A 92 4.45 5.86 7.76
CA LEU A 92 4.12 4.56 7.16
C LEU A 92 5.36 3.80 6.69
N LYS A 93 6.33 4.49 6.05
CA LYS A 93 7.61 3.90 5.66
C LYS A 93 8.37 3.37 6.87
N ASN A 94 8.52 4.21 7.91
CA ASN A 94 9.27 3.82 9.12
C ASN A 94 8.64 2.60 9.80
N GLU A 95 7.30 2.55 9.86
CA GLU A 95 6.58 1.42 10.42
C GLU A 95 6.74 0.15 9.56
N PHE A 96 6.54 0.28 8.24
CA PHE A 96 6.62 -0.84 7.32
C PHE A 96 8.03 -1.46 7.27
N GLU A 97 9.07 -0.62 7.28
CA GLU A 97 10.47 -1.07 7.36
C GLU A 97 10.79 -1.71 8.70
N ARG A 98 10.26 -1.18 9.81
CA ARG A 98 10.46 -1.74 11.15
C ARG A 98 9.90 -3.15 11.27
N VAL A 99 8.68 -3.37 10.76
CA VAL A 99 7.97 -4.66 10.90
C VAL A 99 8.39 -5.66 9.81
N ASN A 100 8.53 -5.20 8.56
CA ASN A 100 8.64 -6.07 7.39
C ASN A 100 9.94 -5.92 6.60
N GLY A 101 10.86 -5.00 6.97
CA GLY A 101 12.06 -4.65 6.19
C GLY A 101 12.81 -5.85 5.59
N ASN A 102 13.05 -6.87 6.41
CA ASN A 102 13.81 -8.06 6.01
C ASN A 102 13.06 -8.98 5.01
N GLN A 103 11.73 -8.92 4.99
CA GLN A 103 10.88 -9.81 4.18
C GLN A 103 10.52 -9.21 2.82
N ILE A 104 10.70 -7.89 2.64
CA ILE A 104 10.29 -7.16 1.42
C ILE A 104 11.04 -7.67 0.18
N GLU A 105 12.33 -7.95 0.29
CA GLU A 105 13.12 -8.47 -0.82
C GLU A 105 12.75 -9.92 -1.15
N THR A 106 12.38 -10.71 -0.15
CA THR A 106 12.00 -12.13 -0.33
C THR A 106 10.54 -12.33 -0.76
N ALA A 107 9.72 -11.28 -0.69
CA ALA A 107 8.32 -11.34 -1.09
C ALA A 107 8.21 -11.67 -2.60
N ALA A 108 7.54 -12.79 -2.90
CA ALA A 108 7.28 -13.24 -4.26
C ALA A 108 5.79 -13.17 -4.65
N ARG A 109 4.90 -13.06 -3.66
CA ARG A 109 3.45 -13.02 -3.88
C ARG A 109 2.94 -11.57 -3.87
N PRO A 110 2.04 -11.20 -4.81
CA PRO A 110 1.32 -9.94 -4.71
C PRO A 110 0.58 -9.87 -3.38
N TYR A 111 0.61 -8.70 -2.76
CA TYR A 111 -0.05 -8.43 -1.50
C TYR A 111 0.43 -9.36 -0.36
N ALA A 112 1.73 -9.65 -0.31
CA ALA A 112 2.31 -10.51 0.74
C ALA A 112 2.09 -9.98 2.17
N PHE A 113 1.84 -8.67 2.32
CA PHE A 113 1.76 -7.99 3.61
C PHE A 113 0.37 -7.41 3.88
N ILE A 114 -0.71 -8.04 3.38
CA ILE A 114 -2.11 -7.59 3.61
C ILE A 114 -2.43 -7.38 5.09
N LYS A 115 -1.80 -8.15 5.99
CA LYS A 115 -1.92 -7.97 7.45
C LYS A 115 -1.53 -6.57 7.93
N PHE A 116 -0.79 -5.81 7.12
CA PHE A 116 -0.46 -4.43 7.42
C PHE A 116 -1.60 -3.44 7.09
N GLY A 117 -2.64 -3.88 6.37
CA GLY A 117 -3.77 -3.05 5.93
C GLY A 117 -4.43 -2.25 7.06
N PRO A 118 -4.73 -2.84 8.24
CA PRO A 118 -5.32 -2.09 9.35
C PRO A 118 -4.44 -0.94 9.87
N TYR A 119 -3.11 -1.06 9.82
CA TYR A 119 -2.22 0.05 10.16
C TYR A 119 -2.36 1.24 9.21
N LEU A 120 -2.77 1.00 7.96
CA LEU A 120 -3.01 2.06 6.97
C LEU A 120 -4.32 2.81 7.22
N GLN A 121 -5.32 2.13 7.79
CA GLN A 121 -6.63 2.72 8.08
C GLN A 121 -6.60 3.56 9.36
N VAL A 122 -5.73 3.23 10.31
CA VAL A 122 -5.72 3.83 11.66
C VAL A 122 -5.07 5.22 11.71
N CYS A 123 -4.34 5.71 10.69
CA CYS A 123 -3.58 6.96 10.86
C CYS A 123 -3.41 7.84 9.60
N PRO A 124 -4.33 8.78 9.32
CA PRO A 124 -3.96 10.03 8.64
C PRO A 124 -3.81 11.24 9.59
N CYS A 125 -4.41 11.17 10.79
CA CYS A 125 -4.60 12.34 11.66
C CYS A 125 -4.12 12.17 13.11
N CYS A 126 -3.86 10.95 13.57
CA CYS A 126 -3.69 10.65 14.99
C CYS A 126 -2.30 10.04 15.23
N HIS A 127 -1.41 10.77 15.91
CA HIS A 127 -0.14 10.25 16.41
C HIS A 127 -0.35 9.35 17.65
N CYS A 128 -1.23 8.35 17.57
CA CYS A 128 -1.73 7.63 18.74
C CYS A 128 -1.54 6.10 18.59
N ASP A 129 -0.56 5.57 19.32
CA ASP A 129 -0.44 4.18 19.80
C ASP A 129 -0.60 3.04 18.77
N TRP A 130 0.51 2.73 18.06
CA TRP A 130 0.69 1.49 17.27
C TRP A 130 0.37 0.20 18.03
N ASP A 131 0.48 0.23 19.36
CA ASP A 131 0.29 -0.90 20.27
C ASP A 131 -1.15 -1.44 20.24
N SER A 132 -2.14 -0.57 19.98
CA SER A 132 -3.55 -1.00 19.91
C SER A 132 -3.88 -1.75 18.62
N THR A 133 -3.11 -1.54 17.55
CA THR A 133 -3.38 -2.15 16.24
C THR A 133 -2.95 -3.62 16.21
N ASP A 134 -1.90 -4.00 16.95
CA ASP A 134 -1.46 -5.39 17.06
C ASP A 134 -2.53 -6.27 17.74
N ALA A 135 -3.25 -5.70 18.71
CA ALA A 135 -4.38 -6.36 19.36
C ALA A 135 -5.56 -6.62 18.40
N LEU A 136 -5.79 -5.74 17.42
CA LEU A 136 -6.83 -5.94 16.40
C LEU A 136 -6.40 -6.98 15.34
N LEU A 137 -5.11 -6.98 14.97
CA LEU A 137 -4.57 -7.99 14.06
C LEU A 137 -4.54 -9.40 14.64
N GLY A 138 -4.44 -9.52 15.97
CA GLY A 138 -4.59 -10.78 16.67
C GLY A 138 -5.97 -11.43 16.47
N GLN A 139 -7.04 -10.63 16.37
CA GLN A 139 -8.40 -11.16 16.18
C GLN A 139 -8.72 -11.52 14.72
N GLU A 140 -8.17 -10.80 13.75
CA GLU A 140 -8.47 -11.06 12.33
C GLU A 140 -7.73 -12.29 11.78
N GLN A 141 -6.59 -12.67 12.37
CA GLN A 141 -5.82 -13.86 11.96
C GLN A 141 -6.57 -15.18 12.13
N ASP A 142 -7.52 -15.26 13.07
CA ASP A 142 -8.34 -16.45 13.28
C ASP A 142 -9.45 -16.60 12.21
N MET A 143 -9.87 -15.52 11.53
CA MET A 143 -10.90 -15.61 10.49
C MET A 143 -10.35 -15.87 9.08
N VAL A 144 -9.15 -15.40 8.75
CA VAL A 144 -8.63 -15.46 7.36
C VAL A 144 -8.09 -16.86 6.99
N THR A 145 -7.73 -17.68 7.99
CA THR A 145 -7.08 -18.99 7.75
C THR A 145 -8.03 -20.06 7.17
N GLU A 146 -9.36 -19.87 7.19
CA GLU A 146 -10.32 -20.84 6.62
C GLU A 146 -10.60 -20.67 5.11
N SER A 147 -10.11 -19.62 4.45
CA SER A 147 -10.51 -19.30 3.06
C SER A 147 -9.58 -19.81 1.95
N ASN A 148 -8.48 -20.51 2.27
CA ASN A 148 -7.46 -20.89 1.26
C ASN A 148 -7.48 -22.38 0.84
N SER A 149 -8.61 -23.09 1.05
CA SER A 149 -8.75 -24.50 0.72
C SER A 149 -9.63 -24.77 -0.52
N GLN A 150 -9.45 -24.07 -1.65
CA GLN A 150 -10.13 -24.44 -2.91
C GLN A 150 -9.49 -23.77 -4.14
N ALA A 151 -8.40 -24.33 -4.67
CA ALA A 151 -8.00 -24.16 -6.09
C ALA A 151 -6.75 -25.00 -6.41
N SER A 152 -6.88 -26.33 -6.31
CA SER A 152 -5.93 -27.27 -6.93
C SER A 152 -6.75 -28.23 -7.76
N CYS A 153 -6.77 -28.04 -9.09
CA CYS A 153 -7.09 -29.07 -10.11
C CYS A 153 -7.07 -28.42 -11.51
N TYR A 154 -5.90 -28.18 -12.08
CA TYR A 154 -5.69 -28.20 -13.55
C TYR A 154 -4.24 -28.59 -13.81
N GLY A 155 -4.01 -29.91 -13.90
CA GLY A 155 -2.78 -30.49 -14.43
C GLY A 155 -3.05 -31.03 -15.83
N ALA A 156 -2.14 -30.65 -16.74
CA ALA A 156 -1.80 -31.18 -18.05
C ALA A 156 -2.50 -32.49 -18.49
N GLY A 157 -3.00 -32.62 -19.72
CA GLY A 157 -2.29 -32.27 -20.95
C GLY A 157 -1.37 -33.42 -21.36
N THR A 158 -1.96 -34.49 -21.90
CA THR A 158 -1.38 -35.32 -22.97
C THR A 158 -2.52 -35.94 -23.76
#